data_AF-A0A3R6X4X3-F1
#
_entry.id   AF-A0A3R6X4X3-F1
#
_cell.length_a   1.000
_cell.length_b   1.000
_cell.length_c   1.000
_cell.angle_alpha   90.00
_cell.angle_beta   90.00
_cell.angle_gamma   90.00
#
_symmetry.space_group_name_H-M   'P 1'
#
loop_
_entity.id
_entity.type
_entity.pdbx_description
1 polymer ?
#
loop_
_entity_poly.entity_id
_entity_poly.type
_entity_poly.pdbx_seq_one_letter_code
_entity_poly.pdbx_strand_id
1 'polypeptide(L)'
;MLDFESFLQYVKENIKDYLPSEFADANVELQVVEKNNGKLLHGLTILVSDNPVSPNIYLDQYYKYYVEQGMDIDVVMERVAQVEREQMTPPKEISDVIHKLRDKDFVESHVIVAVVNAEKNAAMLKKVPHRMVEDLAVIYKLYLGSAKNSISTITVRNDFLKRWGITPDELHEHAMKNSNKLMPARVRDMESILRAGFGDLESLDLDPLGGINTMYVITNAQKVDGAASIIYSDALERTAEMVGTDLYILPSSIHETIAISADCCGTPEELAEMVKEINTYQVDQEEQLSDHVYKYDAQTKTLSLADVSVEDLKISRVSENKMSYEAESTEPVRPRHHR
;
A
#
# COMPACT_ATOMS: atom_id res chain seq x y z
N MET A 1 23.92 23.75 7.86
CA MET A 1 23.49 22.43 7.37
C MET A 1 23.29 22.55 5.87
N LEU A 2 23.61 21.51 5.11
CA LEU A 2 23.34 21.44 3.68
C LEU A 2 21.83 21.57 3.41
N ASP A 3 21.44 22.20 2.30
CA ASP A 3 20.08 22.07 1.77
C ASP A 3 19.83 20.65 1.26
N PHE A 4 18.58 20.34 0.90
CA PHE A 4 18.19 18.97 0.57
C PHE A 4 18.93 18.42 -0.65
N GLU A 5 19.00 19.19 -1.74
CA GLU A 5 19.69 18.75 -2.97
C GLU A 5 21.20 18.55 -2.72
N SER A 6 21.82 19.49 -2.00
CA SER A 6 23.23 19.41 -1.61
C SER A 6 23.50 18.24 -0.68
N PHE A 7 22.57 17.92 0.23
CA PHE A 7 22.64 16.75 1.10
C PHE A 7 22.59 15.45 0.29
N LEU A 8 21.63 15.30 -0.62
CA LEU A 8 21.53 14.10 -1.47
C LEU A 8 22.81 13.87 -2.26
N GLN A 9 23.34 14.92 -2.88
CA GLN A 9 24.57 14.84 -3.66
C GLN A 9 25.79 14.56 -2.78
N TYR A 10 25.86 15.18 -1.59
CA TYR A 10 26.91 14.88 -0.62
C TYR A 10 26.91 13.41 -0.20
N VAL A 11 25.75 12.85 0.12
CA VAL A 11 25.63 11.42 0.46
C VAL A 11 26.11 10.57 -0.72
N LYS A 12 25.62 10.83 -1.93
CA LYS A 12 26.02 10.08 -3.14
C LYS A 12 27.52 10.08 -3.37
N GLU A 13 28.18 11.22 -3.20
CA GLU A 13 29.61 11.40 -3.49
C GLU A 13 30.51 10.76 -2.43
N ASN A 14 30.07 10.74 -1.17
CA ASN A 14 30.92 10.39 -0.03
C ASN A 14 30.56 9.04 0.63
N ILE A 15 29.44 8.39 0.28
CA ILE A 15 28.97 7.18 0.99
C ILE A 15 29.96 6.01 0.92
N LYS A 16 30.77 5.94 -0.14
CA LYS A 16 31.76 4.88 -0.32
C LYS A 16 32.84 4.90 0.77
N ASP A 17 33.16 6.06 1.33
CA ASP A 17 34.16 6.20 2.39
C ASP A 17 33.70 5.57 3.72
N TYR A 18 32.40 5.30 3.84
CA TYR A 18 31.75 4.68 5.00
C TYR A 18 31.47 3.19 4.79
N LEU A 19 31.78 2.65 3.61
CA LEU A 19 31.51 1.27 3.23
C LEU A 19 32.79 0.42 3.16
N PRO A 20 32.67 -0.91 3.32
CA PRO A 20 33.81 -1.82 3.16
C PRO A 20 34.43 -1.75 1.75
N SER A 21 35.67 -2.22 1.62
CA SER A 21 36.43 -2.15 0.36
C SER A 21 35.78 -2.84 -0.84
N GLU A 22 34.84 -3.76 -0.61
CA GLU A 22 34.06 -4.42 -1.67
C GLU A 22 33.15 -3.45 -2.44
N PHE A 23 32.84 -2.27 -1.87
CA PHE A 23 32.06 -1.22 -2.50
C PHE A 23 32.89 -0.15 -3.22
N ALA A 24 34.23 -0.27 -3.26
CA ALA A 24 35.10 0.74 -3.87
C ALA A 24 34.70 1.06 -5.32
N ASP A 25 34.43 0.01 -6.09
CA ASP A 25 34.02 0.09 -7.50
C ASP A 25 32.49 0.12 -7.69
N ALA A 26 31.70 0.25 -6.61
CA ALA A 26 30.25 0.27 -6.70
C ALA A 26 29.74 1.49 -7.49
N ASN A 27 28.67 1.34 -8.23
CA ASN A 27 27.96 2.46 -8.85
C ASN A 27 26.91 2.99 -7.88
N VAL A 28 26.98 4.27 -7.53
CA VAL A 28 26.06 4.91 -6.59
C VAL A 28 25.09 5.79 -7.36
N GLU A 29 23.80 5.48 -7.26
CA GLU A 29 22.74 6.17 -7.99
C GLU A 29 21.73 6.80 -7.03
N LEU A 30 21.27 7.99 -7.40
CA LEU A 30 20.12 8.64 -6.78
C LEU A 30 18.93 8.46 -7.72
N GLN A 31 17.79 8.07 -7.16
CA GLN A 31 16.56 7.88 -7.89
C GLN A 31 15.37 8.44 -7.12
N VAL A 32 14.39 8.99 -7.84
CA VAL A 32 13.12 9.39 -7.25
C VAL A 32 12.13 8.24 -7.43
N VAL A 33 11.56 7.77 -6.32
CA VAL A 33 10.60 6.68 -6.29
C VAL A 33 9.24 7.21 -5.89
N GLU A 34 8.25 6.99 -6.74
CA GLU A 34 6.84 7.25 -6.44
C GLU A 34 6.28 6.11 -5.58
N LYS A 35 5.83 6.46 -4.37
CA LYS A 35 5.13 5.60 -3.41
C LYS A 35 3.62 5.75 -3.55
N ASN A 36 2.88 5.03 -2.70
CA ASN A 36 1.42 5.11 -2.67
C ASN A 36 0.97 6.57 -2.49
N ASN A 37 -0.16 6.90 -3.11
CA ASN A 37 -0.76 8.24 -3.11
C ASN A 37 0.17 9.35 -3.64
N GLY A 38 1.08 8.99 -4.56
CA GLY A 38 1.97 9.93 -5.26
C GLY A 38 3.11 10.50 -4.42
N LYS A 39 3.37 9.97 -3.21
CA LYS A 39 4.47 10.42 -2.36
C LYS A 39 5.80 10.13 -3.03
N LEU A 40 6.60 11.16 -3.30
CA LEU A 40 7.93 11.01 -3.91
C LEU A 40 8.99 10.87 -2.81
N LEU A 41 9.83 9.84 -2.91
CA LEU A 41 10.98 9.64 -2.03
C LEU A 41 12.28 9.56 -2.84
N HIS A 42 13.36 10.06 -2.26
CA HIS A 42 14.69 10.14 -2.85
C HIS A 42 15.54 8.98 -2.34
N GLY A 43 15.67 7.98 -3.19
CA GLY A 43 16.38 6.75 -2.92
C GLY A 43 17.86 6.80 -3.32
N LEU A 44 18.72 6.26 -2.47
CA LEU A 44 20.10 5.91 -2.78
C LEU A 44 20.19 4.40 -3.08
N THR A 45 20.87 4.03 -4.16
CA THR A 45 21.14 2.63 -4.51
C THR A 45 22.61 2.46 -4.81
N ILE A 46 23.20 1.39 -4.26
CA ILE A 46 24.63 1.11 -4.33
C ILE A 46 24.81 -0.24 -5.03
N LEU A 47 25.10 -0.18 -6.33
CA LEU A 47 25.17 -1.34 -7.20
C LEU A 47 26.60 -1.88 -7.25
N VAL A 48 26.79 -3.11 -6.77
CA VAL A 48 28.04 -3.86 -6.91
C VAL A 48 27.91 -4.81 -8.10
N SER A 49 28.97 -4.94 -8.91
CA SER A 49 28.95 -5.59 -10.24
C SER A 49 28.37 -7.01 -10.27
N ASP A 50 28.48 -7.74 -9.16
CA ASP A 50 28.09 -9.14 -9.03
C ASP A 50 26.75 -9.36 -8.31
N ASN A 51 26.07 -8.29 -7.88
CA ASN A 51 24.78 -8.40 -7.17
C ASN A 51 23.67 -7.60 -7.89
N PRO A 52 22.69 -8.28 -8.50
CA PRO A 52 21.59 -7.61 -9.21
C PRO A 52 20.51 -7.04 -8.28
N VAL A 53 20.61 -7.25 -6.97
CA VAL A 53 19.64 -6.78 -5.97
C VAL A 53 20.37 -5.92 -4.93
N SER A 54 20.09 -4.63 -4.93
CA SER A 54 20.58 -3.65 -3.95
C SER A 54 19.39 -2.99 -3.26
N PRO A 55 19.49 -2.69 -1.95
CA PRO A 55 18.44 -1.96 -1.26
C PRO A 55 18.30 -0.55 -1.82
N ASN A 56 17.14 0.04 -1.57
CA ASN A 56 16.87 1.41 -1.93
C ASN A 56 16.66 2.21 -0.64
N ILE A 57 17.66 3.01 -0.28
CA ILE A 57 17.72 3.72 1.00
C ILE A 57 17.13 5.12 0.81
N TYR A 58 15.96 5.39 1.40
CA TYR A 58 15.29 6.68 1.28
C TYR A 58 15.94 7.74 2.17
N LEU A 59 16.57 8.72 1.53
CA LEU A 59 17.36 9.77 2.17
C LEU A 59 16.51 10.87 2.81
N ASP A 60 15.22 10.98 2.47
CA ASP A 60 14.31 12.00 3.02
C ASP A 60 14.23 11.95 4.55
N GLN A 61 14.17 10.74 5.13
CA GLN A 61 14.11 10.56 6.59
C GLN A 61 15.44 10.94 7.26
N TYR A 62 16.56 10.63 6.63
CA TYR A 62 17.89 10.98 7.12
C TYR A 62 18.13 12.49 7.06
N TYR A 63 17.61 13.16 6.03
CA TYR A 63 17.64 14.61 5.95
C TYR A 63 16.83 15.26 7.07
N LYS A 64 15.66 14.72 7.44
CA LYS A 64 14.91 15.18 8.62
C LYS A 64 15.74 15.05 9.90
N TYR A 65 16.42 13.92 10.11
CA TYR A 65 17.32 13.77 11.26
C TYR A 65 18.46 14.78 11.26
N TYR A 66 19.04 15.04 10.08
CA TYR A 66 20.09 16.04 9.92
C TYR A 66 19.59 17.45 10.26
N VAL A 67 18.50 17.91 9.65
CA VAL A 67 18.03 19.30 9.75
C VAL A 67 17.21 19.58 11.00
N GLU A 68 16.24 18.74 11.31
CA GLU A 68 15.27 19.00 12.38
C GLU A 68 15.82 18.58 13.75
N GLN A 69 16.60 17.48 13.79
CA GLN A 69 17.17 16.96 15.03
C GLN A 69 18.63 17.37 15.24
N GLY A 70 19.23 18.10 14.28
CA GLY A 70 20.60 18.58 14.35
C GLY A 70 21.64 17.45 14.40
N MET A 71 21.32 16.28 13.82
CA MET A 71 22.22 15.14 13.79
C MET A 71 23.47 15.49 12.98
N ASP A 72 24.64 15.06 13.46
CA ASP A 72 25.88 15.27 12.73
C ASP A 72 25.90 14.49 11.40
N ILE A 73 26.51 15.08 10.36
CA ILE A 73 26.50 14.51 9.01
C ILE A 73 27.23 13.16 8.97
N ASP A 74 28.33 12.99 9.70
CA ASP A 74 29.09 11.74 9.71
C ASP A 74 28.28 10.62 10.39
N VAL A 75 27.48 10.98 11.41
CA VAL A 75 26.55 10.04 12.05
C VAL A 75 25.43 9.63 11.10
N VAL A 76 24.91 10.56 10.29
CA VAL A 76 23.92 10.25 9.25
C VAL A 76 24.51 9.31 8.19
N MET A 77 25.72 9.61 7.71
CA MET A 77 26.44 8.79 6.73
C MET A 77 26.67 7.36 7.25
N GLU A 78 27.12 7.22 8.50
CA GLU A 78 27.33 5.91 9.12
C GLU A 78 26.03 5.12 9.23
N ARG A 79 24.90 5.77 9.53
CA ARG A 79 23.58 5.11 9.57
C ARG A 79 23.10 4.67 8.18
N VAL A 80 23.35 5.46 7.14
CA VAL A 80 23.04 5.07 5.75
C VAL A 80 23.90 3.87 5.36
N ALA A 81 25.21 3.91 5.63
CA ALA A 81 26.14 2.81 5.36
C ALA A 81 25.81 1.55 6.17
N GLN A 82 25.33 1.69 7.41
CA GLN A 82 24.87 0.57 8.23
C GLN A 82 23.71 -0.17 7.57
N VAL A 83 22.73 0.54 7.00
CA VAL A 83 21.62 -0.10 6.28
C VAL A 83 22.12 -0.95 5.12
N GLU A 84 23.06 -0.43 4.32
CA GLU A 84 23.65 -1.19 3.20
C GLU A 84 24.34 -2.46 3.72
N ARG A 85 25.17 -2.35 4.76
CA ARG A 85 25.89 -3.51 5.34
C ARG A 85 24.94 -4.56 5.92
N GLU A 86 23.87 -4.14 6.58
CA GLU A 86 22.87 -5.05 7.16
C GLU A 86 22.04 -5.76 6.09
N GLN A 87 21.83 -5.12 4.94
CA GLN A 87 21.01 -5.64 3.84
C GLN A 87 21.84 -6.27 2.70
N MET A 88 23.17 -6.24 2.81
CA MET A 88 24.10 -6.84 1.84
C MET A 88 23.87 -8.34 1.65
N THR A 89 23.45 -9.04 2.71
CA THR A 89 22.96 -10.40 2.60
C THR A 89 21.43 -10.36 2.55
N PRO A 90 20.81 -10.56 1.39
CA PRO A 90 19.35 -10.59 1.32
C PRO A 90 18.80 -11.67 2.24
N PRO A 91 17.67 -11.44 2.93
CA PRO A 91 16.92 -12.51 3.57
C PRO A 91 16.72 -13.68 2.60
N LYS A 92 16.71 -14.92 3.13
CA LYS A 92 16.52 -16.14 2.31
C LYS A 92 15.24 -16.08 1.46
N GLU A 93 14.26 -15.34 1.94
CA GLU A 93 12.98 -15.09 1.29
C GLU A 93 13.15 -14.31 -0.03
N ILE A 94 14.17 -13.47 -0.16
CA ILE A 94 14.39 -12.63 -1.35
C ILE A 94 15.71 -12.92 -2.10
N SER A 95 16.58 -13.79 -1.57
CA SER A 95 17.86 -14.13 -2.19
C SER A 95 17.74 -14.68 -3.61
N ASP A 96 16.64 -15.38 -3.92
CA ASP A 96 16.35 -15.95 -5.24
C ASP A 96 15.20 -15.24 -5.98
N VAL A 97 14.96 -13.95 -5.70
CA VAL A 97 13.82 -13.21 -6.25
C VAL A 97 13.75 -13.25 -7.78
N ILE A 98 14.89 -13.25 -8.47
CA ILE A 98 14.94 -13.33 -9.94
C ILE A 98 14.43 -14.68 -10.45
N HIS A 99 14.77 -15.78 -9.77
CA HIS A 99 14.26 -17.11 -10.11
C HIS A 99 12.76 -17.19 -9.80
N LYS A 100 12.35 -16.73 -8.62
CA LYS A 100 10.93 -16.69 -8.20
C LYS A 100 10.05 -15.91 -9.19
N LEU A 101 10.52 -14.78 -9.71
CA LEU A 101 9.79 -13.98 -10.72
C LEU A 101 9.67 -14.65 -12.10
N ARG A 102 10.50 -15.67 -12.38
CA ARG A 102 10.46 -16.45 -13.63
C ARG A 102 9.66 -17.75 -13.49
N ASP A 103 9.43 -18.19 -12.25
CA ASP A 103 8.70 -19.40 -11.92
C ASP A 103 7.19 -19.11 -11.92
N LYS A 104 6.49 -19.65 -12.92
CA LYS A 104 5.05 -19.43 -13.11
C LYS A 104 4.22 -19.99 -11.93
N ASP A 105 4.56 -21.18 -11.45
CA ASP A 105 3.84 -21.83 -10.35
C ASP A 105 4.03 -21.06 -9.05
N PHE A 106 5.23 -20.53 -8.83
CA PHE A 106 5.50 -19.66 -7.69
C PHE A 106 4.64 -18.39 -7.75
N VAL A 107 4.63 -17.67 -8.89
CA VAL A 107 3.87 -16.40 -8.97
C VAL A 107 2.38 -16.63 -8.82
N GLU A 108 1.80 -17.65 -9.47
CA GLU A 108 0.38 -17.98 -9.36
C GLU A 108 -0.06 -18.34 -7.94
N SER A 109 0.85 -18.91 -7.14
CA SER A 109 0.56 -19.30 -5.75
C SER A 109 0.90 -18.23 -4.70
N HIS A 110 1.51 -17.11 -5.11
CA HIS A 110 2.01 -16.06 -4.19
C HIS A 110 1.54 -14.64 -4.52
N VAL A 111 0.76 -14.43 -5.58
CA VAL A 111 0.07 -13.15 -5.78
C VAL A 111 -0.99 -12.94 -4.70
N ILE A 112 -1.09 -11.73 -4.16
CA ILE A 112 -2.03 -11.32 -3.11
C ILE A 112 -2.71 -9.99 -3.50
N VAL A 113 -3.82 -9.70 -2.85
CA VAL A 113 -4.63 -8.50 -3.02
C VAL A 113 -4.12 -7.39 -2.13
N ALA A 114 -4.06 -6.17 -2.66
CA ALA A 114 -3.94 -4.94 -1.90
C ALA A 114 -4.98 -3.93 -2.42
N VAL A 115 -5.33 -2.94 -1.60
CA VAL A 115 -6.25 -1.87 -1.96
C VAL A 115 -5.56 -0.52 -1.84
N VAL A 116 -5.84 0.38 -2.77
CA VAL A 116 -5.31 1.75 -2.79
C VAL A 116 -6.43 2.71 -3.18
N ASN A 117 -6.26 3.99 -2.84
CA ASN A 117 -7.15 5.04 -3.36
C ASN A 117 -7.00 5.16 -4.87
N ALA A 118 -8.10 5.16 -5.63
CA ALA A 118 -8.01 5.18 -7.09
C ALA A 118 -7.53 6.53 -7.65
N GLU A 119 -8.07 7.64 -7.13
CA GLU A 119 -7.72 8.99 -7.59
C GLU A 119 -6.26 9.32 -7.28
N LYS A 120 -5.85 9.15 -6.01
CA LYS A 120 -4.48 9.45 -5.54
C LYS A 120 -3.42 8.57 -6.24
N ASN A 121 -3.81 7.46 -6.87
CA ASN A 121 -2.89 6.54 -7.57
C ASN A 121 -3.15 6.43 -9.09
N ALA A 122 -3.90 7.36 -9.70
CA ALA A 122 -4.29 7.28 -11.11
C ALA A 122 -3.10 7.11 -12.09
N ALA A 123 -1.93 7.67 -11.77
CA ALA A 123 -0.71 7.51 -12.56
C ALA A 123 -0.15 6.06 -12.51
N MET A 124 -0.12 5.45 -11.31
CA MET A 124 0.29 4.07 -11.11
C MET A 124 -0.70 3.08 -11.76
N LEU A 125 -2.01 3.34 -11.64
CA LEU A 125 -3.06 2.45 -12.15
C LEU A 125 -3.02 2.26 -13.67
N LYS A 126 -2.45 3.21 -14.43
CA LYS A 126 -2.18 3.04 -15.87
C LYS A 126 -1.19 1.91 -16.18
N LYS A 127 -0.37 1.51 -15.20
CA LYS A 127 0.76 0.58 -15.37
C LYS A 127 0.54 -0.77 -14.68
N VAL A 128 -0.48 -0.90 -13.84
CA VAL A 128 -0.76 -2.12 -13.06
C VAL A 128 -2.16 -2.67 -13.37
N PRO A 129 -2.36 -4.00 -13.36
CA PRO A 129 -3.70 -4.58 -13.43
C PRO A 129 -4.47 -4.23 -12.16
N HIS A 130 -5.72 -3.83 -12.32
CA HIS A 130 -6.57 -3.41 -11.21
C HIS A 130 -8.05 -3.65 -11.48
N ARG A 131 -8.86 -3.64 -10.41
CA ARG A 131 -10.33 -3.62 -10.47
C ARG A 131 -10.85 -2.51 -9.57
N MET A 132 -11.84 -1.77 -10.03
CA MET A 132 -12.43 -0.67 -9.26
C MET A 132 -13.46 -1.21 -8.26
N VAL A 133 -13.45 -0.66 -7.05
CA VAL A 133 -14.45 -0.87 -6.00
C VAL A 133 -14.75 0.49 -5.40
N GLU A 134 -15.88 1.08 -5.77
CA GLU A 134 -16.19 2.49 -5.47
C GLU A 134 -15.04 3.44 -5.87
N ASP A 135 -14.49 4.20 -4.93
CA ASP A 135 -13.33 5.10 -5.08
C ASP A 135 -11.97 4.39 -4.84
N LEU A 136 -11.99 3.10 -4.53
CA LEU A 136 -10.80 2.27 -4.34
C LEU A 136 -10.44 1.51 -5.62
N ALA A 137 -9.16 1.17 -5.72
CA ALA A 137 -8.64 0.24 -6.70
C ALA A 137 -8.03 -0.98 -6.00
N VAL A 138 -8.53 -2.16 -6.35
CA VAL A 138 -7.94 -3.45 -6.02
C VAL A 138 -6.75 -3.67 -6.95
N ILE A 139 -5.54 -3.74 -6.38
CA ILE A 139 -4.30 -4.04 -7.08
C ILE A 139 -3.71 -5.36 -6.58
N TYR A 140 -2.64 -5.82 -7.24
CA TYR A 140 -2.02 -7.10 -6.94
C TYR A 140 -0.55 -6.94 -6.61
N LYS A 141 -0.09 -7.68 -5.60
CA LYS A 141 1.31 -7.73 -5.19
C LYS A 141 1.78 -9.19 -5.16
N LEU A 142 3.01 -9.46 -5.57
CA LEU A 142 3.66 -10.75 -5.36
C LEU A 142 4.26 -10.79 -3.96
N TYR A 143 3.81 -11.71 -3.12
CA TYR A 143 4.33 -11.91 -1.78
C TYR A 143 5.59 -12.78 -1.80
N LEU A 144 6.69 -12.27 -1.24
CA LEU A 144 7.99 -12.95 -1.23
C LEU A 144 8.33 -13.59 0.13
N GLY A 145 7.66 -13.14 1.19
CA GLY A 145 7.88 -13.59 2.57
C GLY A 145 7.66 -12.46 3.57
N SER A 146 7.81 -12.77 4.85
CA SER A 146 7.78 -11.79 5.94
C SER A 146 8.99 -11.94 6.85
N ALA A 147 9.46 -10.81 7.39
CA ALA A 147 10.57 -10.76 8.33
C ALA A 147 10.33 -9.61 9.34
N LYS A 148 10.53 -9.87 10.64
CA LYS A 148 10.49 -8.85 11.71
C LYS A 148 9.34 -7.82 11.58
N ASN A 149 8.10 -8.31 11.38
CA ASN A 149 6.87 -7.51 11.23
C ASN A 149 6.74 -6.70 9.93
N SER A 150 7.53 -6.97 8.90
CA SER A 150 7.31 -6.47 7.55
C SER A 150 7.07 -7.62 6.57
N ILE A 151 6.41 -7.31 5.46
CA ILE A 151 6.28 -8.22 4.34
C ILE A 151 7.12 -7.69 3.17
N SER A 152 7.76 -8.60 2.45
CA SER A 152 8.42 -8.27 1.19
C SER A 152 7.46 -8.54 0.05
N THR A 153 7.15 -7.49 -0.72
CA THR A 153 6.24 -7.59 -1.86
C THR A 153 6.77 -6.88 -3.09
N ILE A 154 6.27 -7.29 -4.26
CA ILE A 154 6.50 -6.59 -5.52
C ILE A 154 5.14 -6.27 -6.14
N THR A 155 4.86 -4.99 -6.43
CA THR A 155 3.64 -4.62 -7.16
C THR A 155 3.64 -5.27 -8.54
N VAL A 156 2.58 -6.03 -8.84
CA VAL A 156 2.42 -6.67 -10.13
C VAL A 156 2.11 -5.61 -11.18
N ARG A 157 2.85 -5.61 -12.28
CA ARG A 157 2.68 -4.66 -13.38
C ARG A 157 2.18 -5.35 -14.65
N ASN A 158 1.62 -4.57 -15.57
CA ASN A 158 1.08 -5.09 -16.84
C ASN A 158 2.11 -5.85 -17.69
N ASP A 159 3.40 -5.51 -17.60
CA ASP A 159 4.50 -6.22 -18.27
C ASP A 159 4.75 -7.61 -17.67
N PHE A 160 4.51 -7.81 -16.36
CA PHE A 160 4.66 -9.11 -15.72
C PHE A 160 3.62 -10.11 -16.21
N LEU A 161 2.37 -9.68 -16.41
CA LEU A 161 1.29 -10.55 -16.91
C LEU A 161 1.64 -11.12 -18.29
N LYS A 162 2.15 -10.26 -19.18
CA LYS A 162 2.62 -10.67 -20.52
C LYS A 162 3.73 -11.72 -20.44
N ARG A 163 4.65 -11.57 -19.47
CA ARG A 163 5.76 -12.50 -19.28
C ARG A 163 5.31 -13.83 -18.69
N TRP A 164 4.39 -13.82 -17.73
CA TRP A 164 3.87 -15.02 -17.07
C TRP A 164 2.82 -15.75 -17.93
N GLY A 165 2.25 -15.07 -18.93
CA GLY A 165 1.14 -15.58 -19.71
C GLY A 165 -0.08 -15.83 -18.81
N ILE A 166 -0.40 -14.85 -17.97
CA ILE A 166 -1.54 -14.85 -17.04
C ILE A 166 -2.45 -13.70 -17.42
N THR A 167 -3.75 -13.97 -17.52
CA THR A 167 -4.77 -12.93 -17.78
C THR A 167 -5.10 -12.14 -16.51
N PRO A 168 -5.64 -10.92 -16.63
CA PRO A 168 -6.08 -10.15 -15.45
C PRO A 168 -7.12 -10.88 -14.57
N ASP A 169 -7.97 -11.72 -15.18
CA ASP A 169 -9.00 -12.46 -14.45
C ASP A 169 -8.41 -13.64 -13.66
N GLU A 170 -7.51 -14.43 -14.28
CA GLU A 170 -6.75 -15.47 -13.58
C GLU A 170 -5.93 -14.89 -12.42
N LEU A 171 -5.25 -13.75 -12.65
CA LEU A 171 -4.51 -13.05 -11.61
C LEU A 171 -5.41 -12.70 -10.41
N HIS A 172 -6.61 -12.18 -10.69
CA HIS A 172 -7.57 -11.83 -9.64
C HIS A 172 -7.99 -13.06 -8.84
N GLU A 173 -8.38 -14.14 -9.52
CA GLU A 173 -8.80 -15.38 -8.86
C GLU A 173 -7.69 -15.98 -7.98
N HIS A 174 -6.46 -16.04 -8.52
CA HIS A 174 -5.28 -16.47 -7.76
C HIS A 174 -5.07 -15.58 -6.54
N ALA A 175 -5.07 -14.26 -6.72
CA ALA A 175 -4.83 -13.32 -5.63
C ALA A 175 -5.87 -13.41 -4.52
N MET A 176 -7.16 -13.53 -4.85
CA MET A 176 -8.25 -13.67 -3.88
C MET A 176 -8.07 -14.95 -3.04
N LYS A 177 -7.77 -16.08 -3.70
CA LYS A 177 -7.53 -17.37 -3.04
C LYS A 177 -6.28 -17.34 -2.16
N ASN A 178 -5.19 -16.82 -2.69
CA ASN A 178 -3.90 -16.77 -2.01
C ASN A 178 -3.93 -15.81 -0.83
N SER A 179 -4.62 -14.66 -0.93
CA SER A 179 -4.74 -13.70 0.17
C SER A 179 -5.41 -14.33 1.38
N ASN A 180 -6.50 -15.10 1.19
CA ASN A 180 -7.13 -15.84 2.28
C ASN A 180 -6.18 -16.82 2.98
N LYS A 181 -5.24 -17.42 2.24
CA LYS A 181 -4.29 -18.42 2.77
C LYS A 181 -3.04 -17.79 3.40
N LEU A 182 -2.42 -16.84 2.71
CA LEU A 182 -1.13 -16.23 3.06
C LEU A 182 -1.30 -15.05 4.01
N MET A 183 -2.41 -14.33 3.88
CA MET A 183 -2.73 -13.12 4.63
C MET A 183 -4.11 -13.27 5.29
N PRO A 184 -4.38 -14.32 6.09
CA PRO A 184 -5.73 -14.57 6.59
C PRO A 184 -6.27 -13.38 7.40
N ALA A 185 -7.52 -13.02 7.12
CA ALA A 185 -8.18 -11.89 7.77
C ALA A 185 -8.32 -12.07 9.28
N ARG A 186 -8.20 -10.96 10.01
CA ARG A 186 -8.32 -10.86 11.47
C ARG A 186 -9.33 -9.77 11.79
N VAL A 187 -10.33 -10.14 12.58
CA VAL A 187 -11.30 -9.21 13.17
C VAL A 187 -11.04 -9.21 14.66
N ARG A 188 -10.92 -8.03 15.26
CA ARG A 188 -10.70 -7.85 16.69
C ARG A 188 -11.55 -6.70 17.21
N ASP A 189 -12.21 -6.88 18.33
CA ASP A 189 -12.87 -5.78 19.02
C ASP A 189 -11.83 -4.77 19.53
N MET A 190 -12.17 -3.48 19.42
CA MET A 190 -11.29 -2.38 19.82
C MET A 190 -10.99 -2.43 21.32
N GLU A 191 -11.97 -2.81 22.15
CA GLU A 191 -11.79 -2.94 23.60
C GLU A 191 -10.66 -3.91 23.95
N SER A 192 -10.64 -5.10 23.35
CA SER A 192 -9.57 -6.09 23.57
C SER A 192 -8.21 -5.63 23.07
N ILE A 193 -8.15 -4.81 22.01
CA ILE A 193 -6.90 -4.21 21.54
C ILE A 193 -6.38 -3.22 22.59
N LEU A 194 -7.23 -2.32 23.07
CA LEU A 194 -6.88 -1.32 24.07
C LEU A 194 -6.45 -2.00 25.38
N ARG A 195 -7.20 -3.01 25.85
CA ARG A 195 -6.88 -3.75 27.07
C ARG A 195 -5.53 -4.46 26.98
N ALA A 196 -5.20 -5.03 25.82
CA ALA A 196 -3.91 -5.67 25.60
C ALA A 196 -2.73 -4.66 25.58
N GLY A 197 -2.97 -3.42 25.13
CA GLY A 197 -1.94 -2.39 25.06
C GLY A 197 -1.74 -1.62 26.37
N PHE A 198 -2.82 -1.32 27.09
CA PHE A 198 -2.84 -0.40 28.23
C PHE A 198 -3.17 -1.06 29.58
N GLY A 199 -3.51 -2.36 29.60
CA GLY A 199 -3.94 -3.06 30.81
C GLY A 199 -5.43 -2.83 31.11
N ASP A 200 -5.82 -2.92 32.39
CA ASP A 200 -7.23 -2.76 32.76
C ASP A 200 -7.76 -1.36 32.46
N LEU A 201 -8.79 -1.33 31.62
CA LEU A 201 -9.43 -0.12 31.14
C LEU A 201 -10.41 0.49 32.16
N GLU A 202 -10.65 -0.16 33.31
CA GLU A 202 -11.56 0.34 34.37
C GLU A 202 -11.17 1.74 34.91
N SER A 203 -9.90 2.12 34.75
CA SER A 203 -9.38 3.43 35.16
C SER A 203 -9.38 4.49 34.05
N LEU A 204 -9.69 4.09 32.82
CA LEU A 204 -9.72 4.97 31.66
C LEU A 204 -11.19 5.23 31.32
N ASP A 205 -11.60 6.49 31.33
CA ASP A 205 -12.93 6.93 30.88
C ASP A 205 -12.97 6.85 29.34
N LEU A 206 -12.99 5.62 28.82
CA LEU A 206 -12.91 5.34 27.38
C LEU A 206 -14.28 5.34 26.71
N ASP A 207 -15.37 5.55 27.46
CA ASP A 207 -16.71 5.52 26.89
C ASP A 207 -17.45 6.87 26.84
N PRO A 208 -16.84 7.96 26.32
CA PRO A 208 -17.61 9.19 26.06
C PRO A 208 -18.58 9.07 24.87
N LEU A 209 -18.50 7.98 24.08
CA LEU A 209 -19.31 7.73 22.88
C LEU A 209 -20.33 6.58 23.03
N GLY A 210 -20.38 5.88 24.16
CA GLY A 210 -21.32 4.76 24.39
C GLY A 210 -21.13 3.56 23.44
N GLY A 211 -19.94 3.41 22.86
CA GLY A 211 -19.78 2.67 21.59
C GLY A 211 -18.42 2.01 21.31
N ILE A 212 -17.44 2.05 22.20
CA ILE A 212 -16.16 1.32 21.94
C ILE A 212 -16.39 -0.20 21.82
N ASN A 213 -17.39 -0.71 22.54
CA ASN A 213 -17.78 -2.12 22.50
C ASN A 213 -18.47 -2.52 21.19
N THR A 214 -18.72 -1.58 20.27
CA THR A 214 -19.30 -1.83 18.94
C THR A 214 -18.34 -1.54 17.79
N MET A 215 -17.04 -1.33 18.08
CA MET A 215 -15.99 -1.11 17.08
C MET A 215 -15.09 -2.34 16.91
N TYR A 216 -14.84 -2.70 15.65
CA TYR A 216 -14.03 -3.84 15.27
C TYR A 216 -12.94 -3.43 14.29
N VAL A 217 -11.69 -3.77 14.58
CA VAL A 217 -10.58 -3.60 13.65
C VAL A 217 -10.50 -4.82 12.74
N ILE A 218 -10.58 -4.58 11.43
CA ILE A 218 -10.40 -5.58 10.39
C ILE A 218 -9.04 -5.35 9.72
N THR A 219 -8.19 -6.36 9.83
CA THR A 219 -6.85 -6.39 9.23
C THR A 219 -6.52 -7.81 8.78
N ASN A 220 -5.26 -8.12 8.49
CA ASN A 220 -4.79 -9.47 8.23
C ASN A 220 -3.74 -9.93 9.26
N ALA A 221 -3.36 -11.20 9.23
CA ALA A 221 -2.41 -11.77 10.18
C ALA A 221 -1.02 -11.14 10.16
N GLN A 222 -0.61 -10.47 9.08
CA GLN A 222 0.67 -9.75 8.99
C GLN A 222 0.56 -8.27 9.36
N LYS A 223 -0.67 -7.73 9.49
CA LYS A 223 -0.97 -6.31 9.72
C LYS A 223 -0.37 -5.35 8.67
N VAL A 224 -0.16 -5.84 7.45
CA VAL A 224 0.34 -5.04 6.30
C VAL A 224 -0.60 -5.22 5.12
N ASP A 225 -0.97 -4.14 4.42
CA ASP A 225 -2.04 -4.12 3.41
C ASP A 225 -3.36 -4.78 3.87
N GLY A 226 -3.63 -4.78 5.19
CA GLY A 226 -4.74 -5.53 5.79
C GLY A 226 -6.12 -4.96 5.53
N ALA A 227 -6.26 -3.71 5.10
CA ALA A 227 -7.54 -3.17 4.68
C ALA A 227 -8.14 -3.94 3.50
N ALA A 228 -7.30 -4.58 2.68
CA ALA A 228 -7.76 -5.45 1.59
C ALA A 228 -8.60 -6.65 2.07
N SER A 229 -8.57 -6.97 3.37
CA SER A 229 -9.36 -8.05 3.96
C SER A 229 -10.86 -7.86 3.79
N ILE A 230 -11.33 -6.61 3.67
CA ILE A 230 -12.74 -6.32 3.38
C ILE A 230 -13.17 -6.74 1.96
N ILE A 231 -12.21 -7.02 1.07
CA ILE A 231 -12.44 -7.42 -0.31
C ILE A 231 -12.33 -8.94 -0.49
N TYR A 232 -11.21 -9.53 -0.04
CA TYR A 232 -10.91 -10.92 -0.39
C TYR A 232 -11.53 -11.96 0.56
N SER A 233 -12.03 -11.55 1.73
CA SER A 233 -12.44 -12.47 2.80
C SER A 233 -13.89 -12.28 3.24
N ASP A 234 -14.37 -13.20 4.07
CA ASP A 234 -15.67 -13.14 4.75
C ASP A 234 -15.67 -12.23 6.00
N ALA A 235 -14.62 -11.41 6.21
CA ALA A 235 -14.47 -10.61 7.43
C ALA A 235 -15.66 -9.66 7.67
N LEU A 236 -16.17 -9.01 6.63
CA LEU A 236 -17.35 -8.14 6.74
C LEU A 236 -18.60 -8.93 7.12
N GLU A 237 -18.84 -10.06 6.46
CA GLU A 237 -19.97 -10.96 6.75
C GLU A 237 -19.94 -11.43 8.20
N ARG A 238 -18.81 -11.98 8.66
CA ARG A 238 -18.67 -12.44 10.05
C ARG A 238 -18.84 -11.31 11.06
N THR A 239 -18.35 -10.11 10.74
CA THR A 239 -18.50 -8.96 11.63
C THR A 239 -19.96 -8.50 11.69
N ALA A 240 -20.66 -8.47 10.56
CA ALA A 240 -22.07 -8.10 10.50
C ALA A 240 -22.95 -9.13 11.24
N GLU A 241 -22.63 -10.42 11.14
CA GLU A 241 -23.30 -11.48 11.92
C GLU A 241 -23.08 -11.34 13.43
N MET A 242 -21.86 -10.96 13.86
CA MET A 242 -21.53 -10.73 15.26
C MET A 242 -22.26 -9.51 15.84
N VAL A 243 -22.37 -8.43 15.06
CA VAL A 243 -23.04 -7.19 15.48
C VAL A 243 -24.56 -7.30 15.36
N GLY A 244 -25.06 -8.04 14.38
CA GLY A 244 -26.49 -8.20 14.10
C GLY A 244 -27.10 -7.07 13.27
N THR A 245 -26.29 -6.23 12.63
CA THR A 245 -26.72 -5.06 11.83
C THR A 245 -25.88 -4.92 10.56
N ASP A 246 -26.28 -3.99 9.68
CA ASP A 246 -25.37 -3.46 8.65
C ASP A 246 -24.16 -2.77 9.31
N LEU A 247 -23.06 -2.64 8.57
CA LEU A 247 -21.84 -2.01 9.10
C LEU A 247 -21.53 -0.71 8.36
N TYR A 248 -20.99 0.26 9.09
CA TYR A 248 -20.15 1.31 8.51
C TYR A 248 -18.68 0.91 8.62
N ILE A 249 -17.94 1.08 7.53
CA ILE A 249 -16.53 0.75 7.41
C ILE A 249 -15.76 2.05 7.20
N LEU A 250 -14.91 2.36 8.18
CA LEU A 250 -14.03 3.52 8.20
C LEU A 250 -12.62 3.07 7.83
N PRO A 251 -12.07 3.52 6.70
CA PRO A 251 -10.66 3.28 6.37
C PRO A 251 -9.78 3.99 7.39
N SER A 252 -9.05 3.23 8.20
CA SER A 252 -8.06 3.80 9.11
C SER A 252 -6.72 4.00 8.38
N SER A 253 -6.33 3.05 7.54
CA SER A 253 -5.18 3.13 6.65
C SER A 253 -5.27 2.04 5.57
N ILE A 254 -4.26 1.90 4.72
CA ILE A 254 -4.09 0.73 3.84
C ILE A 254 -3.89 -0.58 4.65
N HIS A 255 -3.52 -0.47 5.94
CA HIS A 255 -3.19 -1.61 6.79
C HIS A 255 -4.40 -2.17 7.54
N GLU A 256 -5.45 -1.39 7.76
CA GLU A 256 -6.64 -1.81 8.50
C GLU A 256 -7.84 -0.88 8.29
N THR A 257 -9.03 -1.42 8.51
CA THR A 257 -10.30 -0.68 8.54
C THR A 257 -11.01 -0.89 9.87
N ILE A 258 -11.77 0.09 10.31
CA ILE A 258 -12.62 -0.01 11.49
C ILE A 258 -14.06 -0.23 11.02
N ALA A 259 -14.69 -1.30 11.50
CA ALA A 259 -16.09 -1.60 11.28
C ALA A 259 -16.90 -1.27 12.53
N ILE A 260 -18.02 -0.57 12.35
CA ILE A 260 -18.92 -0.17 13.43
C ILE A 260 -20.38 -0.48 13.05
N SER A 261 -21.24 -0.66 14.05
CA SER A 261 -22.68 -0.85 13.82
C SER A 261 -23.31 0.36 13.13
N ALA A 262 -24.10 0.13 12.09
CA ALA A 262 -24.86 1.19 11.42
C ALA A 262 -25.95 1.83 12.31
N ASP A 263 -26.33 1.18 13.42
CA ASP A 263 -27.41 1.64 14.31
C ASP A 263 -26.93 2.61 15.41
N CYS A 264 -25.62 2.69 15.67
CA CYS A 264 -25.15 3.17 16.98
C CYS A 264 -24.18 4.36 16.95
N CYS A 265 -23.73 4.81 15.78
CA CYS A 265 -22.47 5.57 15.71
C CYS A 265 -22.49 6.84 14.84
N GLY A 266 -23.62 7.54 14.76
CA GLY A 266 -23.73 8.82 14.03
C GLY A 266 -24.07 8.66 12.56
N THR A 267 -24.14 9.77 11.82
CA THR A 267 -24.42 9.74 10.38
C THR A 267 -23.16 9.44 9.57
N PRO A 268 -23.29 8.90 8.34
CA PRO A 268 -22.14 8.67 7.45
C PRO A 268 -21.27 9.92 7.25
N GLU A 269 -21.90 11.10 7.18
CA GLU A 269 -21.20 12.37 6.98
C GLU A 269 -20.35 12.75 8.20
N GLU A 270 -20.87 12.59 9.41
CA GLU A 270 -20.12 12.83 10.66
C GLU A 270 -18.91 11.90 10.76
N LEU A 271 -19.09 10.63 10.40
CA LEU A 271 -18.02 9.63 10.38
C LEU A 271 -16.97 9.93 9.32
N ALA A 272 -17.37 10.40 8.14
CA ALA A 272 -16.45 10.79 7.06
C ALA A 272 -15.62 12.02 7.45
N GLU A 273 -16.22 12.99 8.14
CA GLU A 273 -15.48 14.12 8.70
C GLU A 273 -14.40 13.67 9.69
N MET A 274 -14.72 12.71 10.57
CA MET A 274 -13.74 12.11 11.49
C MET A 274 -12.59 11.40 10.74
N VAL A 275 -12.90 10.57 9.74
CA VAL A 275 -11.89 9.87 8.93
C VAL A 275 -10.96 10.89 8.27
N LYS A 276 -11.53 11.93 7.66
CA LYS A 276 -10.77 12.98 6.98
C LYS A 276 -9.87 13.77 7.93
N GLU A 277 -10.35 14.08 9.13
CA GLU A 277 -9.54 14.76 10.15
C GLU A 277 -8.33 13.90 10.57
N ILE A 278 -8.57 12.62 10.87
CA ILE A 278 -7.51 11.68 11.25
C ILE A 278 -6.50 11.52 10.10
N ASN A 279 -6.96 11.34 8.86
CA ASN A 279 -6.09 11.26 7.69
C ASN A 279 -5.23 12.52 7.53
N THR A 280 -5.81 13.70 7.73
CA THR A 280 -5.09 14.97 7.55
C THR A 280 -3.97 15.18 8.55
N TYR A 281 -4.18 14.79 9.82
CA TYR A 281 -3.28 15.17 10.91
C TYR A 281 -2.47 14.02 11.52
N GLN A 282 -2.91 12.76 11.35
CA GLN A 282 -2.33 11.62 12.07
C GLN A 282 -1.87 10.47 11.17
N VAL A 283 -2.29 10.41 9.91
CA VAL A 283 -1.93 9.32 9.00
C VAL A 283 -1.02 9.84 7.90
N ASP A 284 0.12 9.16 7.71
CA ASP A 284 1.05 9.48 6.64
C ASP A 284 0.37 9.38 5.28
N GLN A 285 0.68 10.30 4.37
CA GLN A 285 0.07 10.37 3.04
C GLN A 285 0.10 9.02 2.31
N GLU A 286 1.17 8.23 2.43
CA GLU A 286 1.30 6.94 1.75
C GLU A 286 0.51 5.80 2.41
N GLU A 287 0.00 6.00 3.63
CA GLU A 287 -0.81 5.02 4.36
C GLU A 287 -2.30 5.32 4.30
N GLN A 288 -2.72 6.50 3.85
CA GLN A 288 -4.13 6.86 3.69
C GLN A 288 -4.82 6.00 2.62
N LEU A 289 -6.02 5.48 2.92
CA LEU A 289 -6.78 4.65 1.97
C LEU A 289 -7.95 5.41 1.32
N SER A 290 -8.82 6.01 2.11
CA SER A 290 -9.88 6.91 1.62
C SER A 290 -10.32 7.86 2.73
N ASP A 291 -10.87 8.99 2.32
CA ASP A 291 -11.51 9.97 3.21
C ASP A 291 -13.03 9.70 3.36
N HIS A 292 -13.54 8.67 2.68
CA HIS A 292 -14.95 8.29 2.67
C HIS A 292 -15.28 7.13 3.62
N VAL A 293 -16.56 7.00 3.94
CA VAL A 293 -17.12 5.92 4.74
C VAL A 293 -17.93 5.00 3.85
N TYR A 294 -17.78 3.70 4.06
CA TYR A 294 -18.51 2.68 3.29
C TYR A 294 -19.59 2.06 4.14
N LYS A 295 -20.69 1.65 3.51
CA LYS A 295 -21.72 0.81 4.10
C LYS A 295 -21.57 -0.61 3.57
N TYR A 296 -21.52 -1.58 4.47
CA TYR A 296 -21.71 -2.99 4.14
C TYR A 296 -23.14 -3.41 4.48
N ASP A 297 -23.90 -3.79 3.46
CA ASP A 297 -25.27 -4.29 3.60
C ASP A 297 -25.23 -5.81 3.86
N ALA A 298 -25.69 -6.23 5.04
CA ALA A 298 -25.56 -7.60 5.50
C ALA A 298 -26.45 -8.59 4.69
N GLN A 299 -27.55 -8.11 4.12
CA GLN A 299 -28.50 -8.94 3.37
C GLN A 299 -28.00 -9.22 1.95
N THR A 300 -27.52 -8.18 1.27
CA THR A 300 -27.06 -8.23 -0.12
C THR A 300 -25.57 -8.54 -0.24
N LYS A 301 -24.82 -8.43 0.87
CA LYS A 301 -23.37 -8.63 0.95
C LYS A 301 -22.58 -7.68 0.03
N THR A 302 -23.06 -6.44 -0.09
CA THR A 302 -22.42 -5.42 -0.93
C THR A 302 -21.81 -4.31 -0.09
N LEU A 303 -20.66 -3.82 -0.54
CA LEU A 303 -19.98 -2.64 -0.01
C LEU A 303 -20.23 -1.45 -0.96
N SER A 304 -20.69 -0.31 -0.44
CA SER A 304 -20.90 0.92 -1.21
C SER A 304 -20.51 2.16 -0.40
N LEU A 305 -20.28 3.31 -1.03
CA LEU A 305 -20.11 4.57 -0.29
C LEU A 305 -21.38 4.94 0.49
N ALA A 306 -21.21 5.51 1.68
CA ALA A 306 -22.28 5.86 2.59
C ALA A 306 -22.49 7.38 2.72
N ASP A 307 -21.43 8.17 2.52
CA ASP A 307 -21.37 9.62 2.71
C ASP A 307 -21.43 10.43 1.41
N VAL A 308 -21.62 9.75 0.27
CA VAL A 308 -21.66 10.37 -1.05
C VAL A 308 -23.00 10.11 -1.71
N SER A 309 -23.66 11.17 -2.19
CA SER A 309 -24.89 11.02 -2.96
C SER A 309 -24.60 10.43 -4.35
N VAL A 310 -25.57 9.68 -4.91
CA VAL A 310 -25.45 9.10 -6.26
C VAL A 310 -25.25 10.19 -7.34
N GLU A 311 -25.66 11.44 -7.08
CA GLU A 311 -25.41 12.59 -7.95
C GLU A 311 -23.93 13.02 -7.97
N ASP A 312 -23.26 13.03 -6.82
CA ASP A 312 -21.85 13.45 -6.70
C ASP A 312 -20.91 12.47 -7.40
N LEU A 313 -21.23 11.17 -7.34
CA LEU A 313 -20.54 10.09 -8.09
C LEU A 313 -20.67 10.21 -9.61
N LYS A 314 -21.76 10.80 -10.12
CA LYS A 314 -21.95 11.03 -11.56
C LYS A 314 -21.15 12.23 -12.03
N ILE A 315 -21.01 13.27 -11.20
CA ILE A 315 -20.26 14.47 -11.54
C ILE A 315 -18.76 14.14 -11.66
N SER A 316 -18.20 13.37 -10.71
CA SER A 316 -16.79 12.92 -10.75
C SER A 316 -16.49 12.04 -11.97
N ARG A 317 -17.35 11.04 -12.26
CA ARG A 317 -17.21 10.16 -13.45
C ARG A 317 -17.35 10.92 -14.79
N VAL A 318 -18.18 11.97 -14.85
CA VAL A 318 -18.35 12.80 -16.06
C VAL A 318 -17.15 13.73 -16.29
N SER A 319 -16.51 14.23 -15.22
CA SER A 319 -15.23 14.95 -15.35
C SER A 319 -14.07 14.05 -15.80
N GLU A 320 -14.04 12.79 -15.36
CA GLU A 320 -13.00 11.83 -15.75
C GLU A 320 -13.13 11.32 -17.19
N ASN A 321 -14.36 11.10 -17.67
CA ASN A 321 -14.59 10.59 -19.04
C ASN A 321 -14.23 11.59 -20.16
N LYS A 322 -14.12 12.90 -19.87
CA LYS A 322 -13.63 13.89 -20.85
C LYS A 322 -12.13 13.79 -21.16
N MET A 323 -11.38 12.91 -20.48
CA MET A 323 -9.97 12.61 -20.78
C MET A 323 -9.75 11.22 -21.42
N SER A 324 -10.81 10.56 -21.91
CA SER A 324 -10.67 9.32 -22.67
C SER A 324 -10.45 9.61 -24.17
N TYR A 325 -9.37 9.04 -24.70
CA TYR A 325 -8.78 9.29 -26.01
C TYR A 325 -9.70 8.87 -27.17
N GLU A 326 -9.88 9.76 -28.15
CA GLU A 326 -10.19 9.36 -29.53
C GLU A 326 -8.97 8.60 -30.08
N ALA A 327 -9.16 7.31 -30.36
CA ALA A 327 -8.18 6.53 -31.10
C ALA A 327 -8.22 6.93 -32.58
N GLU A 328 -7.30 7.76 -33.04
CA GLU A 328 -7.05 7.94 -34.47
C GLU A 328 -6.56 6.61 -35.07
N SER A 329 -7.46 5.93 -35.76
CA SER A 329 -7.14 4.81 -36.64
C SER A 329 -6.36 5.33 -37.84
N THR A 330 -5.03 5.25 -37.80
CA THR A 330 -4.21 5.39 -39.00
C THR A 330 -4.01 4.01 -39.64
N GLU A 331 -4.86 3.70 -40.62
CA GLU A 331 -4.64 2.57 -41.53
C GLU A 331 -3.36 2.78 -42.36
N PRO A 332 -2.55 1.74 -42.62
CA PRO A 332 -1.38 1.87 -43.46
C PRO A 332 -1.78 1.83 -44.95
N VAL A 333 -1.63 2.96 -45.63
CA VAL A 333 -1.77 3.08 -47.07
C VAL A 333 -0.62 2.35 -47.78
N ARG A 334 -0.91 1.23 -48.46
CA ARG A 334 -0.07 0.69 -49.54
C ARG A 334 -0.66 1.07 -50.89
N PRO A 335 0.16 1.55 -51.84
CA PRO A 335 0.08 1.00 -53.21
C PRO A 335 1.47 0.90 -53.87
N ARG A 336 1.85 -0.29 -54.36
CA ARG A 336 1.71 -0.83 -55.73
C ARG A 336 3.02 -0.70 -56.52
N HIS A 337 3.64 -1.86 -56.76
CA HIS A 337 4.60 -2.06 -57.84
C HIS A 337 3.93 -1.80 -59.18
N HIS A 338 4.61 -1.05 -60.05
CA HIS A 338 4.52 -1.24 -61.48
C HIS A 338 5.92 -1.47 -62.06
N ARG A 339 5.92 -2.35 -63.07
CA ARG A 339 7.02 -2.95 -63.84
C ARG A 339 8.23 -2.07 -64.11
#